data_AF-A0A1G9T796-F1
#
_entry.id   AF-A0A1G9T796-F1
#
_cell.length_a   1.000
_cell.length_b   1.000
_cell.length_c   1.000
_cell.angle_alpha   90.00
_cell.angle_beta   90.00
_cell.angle_gamma   90.00
#
_symmetry.space_group_name_H-M   'P 1'
#
loop_
_entity.id
_entity.type
_entity.pdbx_description
1 polymer ?
#
loop_
_entity_poly.entity_id
_entity_poly.type
_entity_poly.pdbx_seq_one_letter_code
_entity_poly.pdbx_strand_id
1 'polypeptide(L)'
;MDKVYRKRQLAFSIVLLLGELTGIRSVIYMLTFIGNYKDLSDASAFEMGASVGLNYMLFSVLITISFILSIRAKAAVKHMEYLSRNIDMVIAVIITSSSSVAVFIVMMLGCARYLGDMDMLARIYESEEVKLLISNPQEFYIYMIAVAIILPLAIKSIFDIINYFRTRKIED
;
A
#
# COMPACT_ATOMS: atom_id res chain seq x y z
N MET A 1 24.93 -20.03 0.97
CA MET A 1 24.26 -19.03 1.83
C MET A 1 23.72 -19.73 3.08
N ASP A 2 24.08 -19.22 4.26
CA ASP A 2 23.63 -19.77 5.56
C ASP A 2 22.10 -19.92 5.59
N LYS A 3 21.60 -21.00 6.19
CA LYS A 3 20.17 -21.32 6.37
C LYS A 3 19.45 -20.18 7.10
N VAL A 4 20.14 -19.47 8.00
CA VAL A 4 19.61 -18.30 8.71
C VAL A 4 19.35 -17.13 7.75
N TYR A 5 20.28 -16.81 6.85
CA TYR A 5 20.12 -15.72 5.88
C TYR A 5 19.01 -16.03 4.86
N ARG A 6 18.88 -17.30 4.43
CA ARG A 6 17.77 -17.76 3.58
C ARG A 6 16.40 -17.54 4.22
N LYS A 7 16.24 -17.88 5.50
CA LYS A 7 14.99 -17.65 6.24
C LYS A 7 14.65 -16.17 6.41
N ARG A 8 15.66 -15.32 6.65
CA ARG A 8 15.46 -13.86 6.78
C ARG A 8 15.03 -13.23 5.46
N GLN A 9 15.65 -13.63 4.35
CA GLN A 9 15.23 -13.17 3.02
C GLN A 9 13.80 -13.64 2.70
N LEU A 10 13.46 -14.90 3.02
CA LEU A 10 12.10 -15.40 2.85
C LEU A 10 11.06 -14.56 3.62
N ALA A 11 11.34 -14.26 4.89
CA ALA A 11 10.45 -13.43 5.71
C ALA A 11 10.24 -12.03 5.11
N PHE A 12 11.32 -11.39 4.64
CA PHE A 12 11.25 -10.13 3.90
C PHE A 12 10.35 -10.26 2.66
N SER A 13 10.58 -11.28 1.83
CA SER A 13 9.82 -11.49 0.59
C SER A 13 8.33 -11.71 0.82
N ILE A 14 7.96 -12.46 1.86
CA ILE A 14 6.55 -12.69 2.21
C ILE A 14 5.87 -11.41 2.67
N VAL A 15 6.50 -10.67 3.60
CA VAL A 15 5.90 -9.44 4.14
C VAL A 15 5.77 -8.37 3.06
N LEU A 16 6.78 -8.24 2.19
CA LEU A 16 6.74 -7.30 1.09
C LEU A 16 5.60 -7.62 0.12
N LEU A 17 5.40 -8.90 -0.21
CA LEU A 17 4.29 -9.31 -1.07
C LEU A 17 2.93 -9.05 -0.45
N LEU A 18 2.77 -9.34 0.85
CA LEU A 18 1.53 -9.00 1.55
C LEU A 18 1.28 -7.48 1.53
N GLY A 19 2.34 -6.69 1.73
CA GLY A 19 2.29 -5.23 1.59
C GLY A 19 1.78 -4.85 0.21
N GLU A 20 2.43 -5.31 -0.85
CA GLU A 20 2.07 -4.98 -2.23
C GLU A 20 0.63 -5.37 -2.57
N LEU A 21 0.17 -6.56 -2.17
CA LEU A 21 -1.21 -7.00 -2.40
C LEU A 21 -2.23 -6.06 -1.74
N THR A 22 -1.96 -5.61 -0.50
CA THR A 22 -2.81 -4.60 0.15
C THR A 22 -2.75 -3.25 -0.56
N GLY A 23 -1.57 -2.84 -1.03
CA GLY A 23 -1.38 -1.62 -1.83
C GLY A 23 -2.23 -1.62 -3.10
N ILE A 24 -2.10 -2.67 -3.92
CA ILE A 24 -2.86 -2.86 -5.15
C ILE A 24 -4.37 -2.87 -4.85
N ARG A 25 -4.79 -3.60 -3.82
CA ARG A 25 -6.21 -3.68 -3.43
C ARG A 25 -6.77 -2.31 -3.04
N SER A 26 -6.01 -1.53 -2.28
CA SER A 26 -6.37 -0.15 -1.93
C SER A 26 -6.53 0.73 -3.17
N VAL A 27 -5.60 0.63 -4.14
CA VAL A 27 -5.67 1.38 -5.40
C VAL A 27 -6.91 1.01 -6.21
N ILE A 28 -7.22 -0.28 -6.33
CA ILE A 28 -8.42 -0.75 -7.05
C ILE A 28 -9.69 -0.18 -6.41
N TYR A 29 -9.82 -0.25 -5.09
CA TYR A 29 -11.00 0.31 -4.40
C TYR A 29 -11.08 1.82 -4.54
N MET A 30 -9.96 2.53 -4.48
CA MET A 30 -9.92 3.98 -4.65
C MET A 30 -10.37 4.40 -6.06
N LEU A 31 -9.84 3.74 -7.10
CA LEU A 31 -10.25 3.99 -8.49
C LEU A 31 -11.72 3.65 -8.72
N THR A 32 -12.21 2.55 -8.13
CA THR A 32 -13.62 2.15 -8.24
C THR A 32 -14.53 3.14 -7.54
N PHE A 33 -14.15 3.61 -6.35
CA PHE A 33 -14.90 4.58 -5.57
C PHE A 33 -15.00 5.92 -6.31
N ILE A 34 -13.86 6.46 -6.78
CA ILE A 34 -13.82 7.73 -7.49
C ILE A 34 -14.56 7.63 -8.82
N GLY A 35 -14.33 6.56 -9.59
CA GLY A 35 -14.91 6.37 -10.91
C GLY A 35 -16.43 6.16 -10.92
N ASN A 36 -16.98 5.53 -9.87
CA ASN A 36 -18.39 5.16 -9.80
C ASN A 36 -19.14 5.84 -8.64
N TYR A 37 -18.58 6.88 -8.03
CA TYR A 37 -19.10 7.46 -6.78
C TYR A 37 -20.62 7.68 -6.81
N LYS A 38 -21.15 8.23 -7.90
CA LYS A 38 -22.60 8.53 -8.04
C LYS A 38 -23.49 7.30 -8.13
N ASP A 39 -22.97 6.21 -8.68
CA ASP A 39 -23.73 4.99 -8.99
C ASP A 39 -23.60 3.92 -7.90
N LEU A 40 -22.67 4.10 -6.94
CA LEU A 40 -22.52 3.22 -5.80
C LEU A 40 -23.71 3.36 -4.84
N SER A 41 -24.22 2.25 -4.34
CA SER A 41 -25.11 2.25 -3.18
C SER A 41 -24.37 2.78 -1.94
N ASP A 42 -25.09 3.28 -0.95
CA ASP A 42 -24.48 3.85 0.26
C ASP A 42 -23.66 2.82 1.04
N ALA A 43 -24.13 1.57 1.12
CA ALA A 43 -23.40 0.46 1.72
C ALA A 43 -22.10 0.14 0.95
N SER A 44 -22.16 0.13 -0.39
CA SER A 44 -20.98 -0.11 -1.23
C SER A 44 -19.97 1.03 -1.14
N ALA A 45 -20.44 2.29 -1.08
CA ALA A 45 -19.58 3.44 -0.89
C ALA A 45 -18.83 3.38 0.45
N PHE A 46 -19.52 2.98 1.52
CA PHE A 46 -18.88 2.74 2.81
C PHE A 46 -17.85 1.62 2.77
N GLU A 47 -18.21 0.45 2.23
CA GLU A 47 -17.30 -0.69 2.15
C GLU A 47 -16.03 -0.34 1.37
N MET A 48 -16.17 0.37 0.25
CA MET A 48 -15.04 0.83 -0.55
C MET A 48 -14.21 1.86 0.21
N GLY A 49 -14.81 2.88 0.82
CA GLY A 49 -14.08 3.90 1.58
C GLY A 49 -13.31 3.31 2.78
N ALA A 50 -13.96 2.42 3.54
CA ALA A 50 -13.33 1.68 4.64
C ALA A 50 -12.22 0.76 4.13
N SER A 51 -12.42 0.09 3.00
CA SER A 51 -11.42 -0.79 2.40
C SER A 51 -10.19 -0.02 1.91
N VAL A 52 -10.37 1.17 1.32
CA VAL A 52 -9.23 2.04 0.96
C VAL A 52 -8.42 2.39 2.21
N GLY A 53 -9.08 2.89 3.27
CA GLY A 53 -8.39 3.27 4.50
C GLY A 53 -7.65 2.10 5.18
N LEU A 54 -8.30 0.94 5.31
CA LEU A 54 -7.70 -0.24 5.94
C LEU A 54 -6.51 -0.78 5.13
N ASN A 55 -6.66 -0.90 3.81
CA ASN A 55 -5.58 -1.42 2.97
C ASN A 55 -4.41 -0.43 2.85
N TYR A 56 -4.68 0.88 2.84
CA TYR A 56 -3.65 1.92 2.92
C TYR A 56 -2.82 1.84 4.20
N MET A 57 -3.48 1.68 5.36
CA MET A 57 -2.78 1.52 6.64
C MET A 57 -1.94 0.24 6.67
N LEU A 58 -2.50 -0.87 6.18
CA LEU A 58 -1.78 -2.14 6.09
C LEU A 58 -0.57 -2.04 5.16
N PHE A 59 -0.71 -1.43 3.98
CA PHE A 59 0.40 -1.18 3.08
C PHE A 59 1.52 -0.40 3.81
N SER A 60 1.18 0.73 4.44
CA SER A 60 2.12 1.59 5.17
C SER A 60 2.90 0.83 6.24
N VAL A 61 2.20 0.04 7.05
CA VAL A 61 2.80 -0.78 8.12
C VAL A 61 3.68 -1.88 7.53
N LEU A 62 3.21 -2.59 6.51
CA LEU A 62 3.92 -3.73 5.92
C LEU A 62 5.18 -3.30 5.15
N ILE A 63 5.18 -2.13 4.48
CA ILE A 63 6.40 -1.57 3.88
C ILE A 63 7.40 -1.18 4.96
N THR A 64 6.95 -0.59 6.06
CA THR A 64 7.82 -0.26 7.21
C THR A 64 8.44 -1.53 7.83
N ILE A 65 7.66 -2.59 8.01
CA ILE A 65 8.16 -3.88 8.49
C ILE A 65 9.14 -4.49 7.47
N SER A 66 8.83 -4.40 6.17
CA SER A 66 9.71 -4.87 5.09
C SER A 66 11.06 -4.16 5.11
N PHE A 67 11.09 -2.86 5.42
CA PHE A 67 12.33 -2.10 5.61
C PHE A 67 13.17 -2.66 6.77
N ILE A 68 12.54 -2.91 7.93
CA ILE A 68 13.22 -3.52 9.08
C ILE A 68 13.75 -4.92 8.76
N LEU A 69 12.95 -5.74 8.06
CA LEU A 69 13.36 -7.08 7.64
C LEU A 69 14.47 -7.05 6.59
N SER A 70 14.46 -6.06 5.70
CA SER A 70 15.52 -5.82 4.72
C SER A 70 16.85 -5.54 5.41
N ILE A 71 16.88 -4.74 6.47
CA ILE A 71 18.09 -4.52 7.28
C ILE A 71 18.61 -5.85 7.86
N ARG A 72 17.71 -6.67 8.41
CA ARG A 72 18.06 -7.99 8.97
C ARG A 72 18.53 -9.01 7.91
N ALA A 73 18.08 -8.84 6.67
CA ALA A 73 18.42 -9.68 5.52
C ALA A 73 19.57 -9.10 4.67
N LYS A 74 20.29 -8.07 5.14
CA LYS A 74 21.39 -7.42 4.38
C LYS A 74 22.43 -8.40 3.85
N ALA A 75 22.83 -9.38 4.66
CA ALA A 75 23.84 -10.36 4.29
C ALA A 75 23.35 -11.43 3.28
N ALA A 76 22.05 -11.46 2.98
CA ALA A 76 21.47 -12.41 2.02
C ALA A 76 21.49 -11.89 0.57
N VAL A 77 21.83 -10.63 0.34
CA VAL A 77 21.72 -9.95 -0.96
C VAL A 77 22.97 -9.14 -1.28
N LYS A 78 23.13 -8.77 -2.55
CA LYS A 78 24.24 -7.90 -2.99
C LYS A 78 24.05 -6.48 -2.45
N HIS A 79 25.15 -5.76 -2.24
CA HIS A 79 25.12 -4.39 -1.68
C HIS A 79 24.23 -3.43 -2.48
N MET A 80 24.37 -3.39 -3.81
CA MET A 80 23.58 -2.49 -4.65
C MET A 80 22.08 -2.80 -4.60
N GLU A 81 21.74 -4.08 -4.54
CA GLU A 81 20.35 -4.53 -4.40
C GLU A 81 19.77 -4.15 -3.03
N TYR A 82 20.54 -4.35 -1.97
CA TYR A 82 20.18 -3.89 -0.63
C TYR A 82 19.93 -2.39 -0.61
N LEU A 83 20.77 -1.60 -1.25
CA LEU A 83 20.63 -0.15 -1.28
C LEU A 83 19.35 0.25 -2.04
N SER A 84 19.15 -0.26 -3.25
CA SER A 84 17.97 0.03 -4.09
C SER A 84 16.69 -0.26 -3.34
N ARG A 85 16.52 -1.48 -2.81
CA ARG A 85 15.25 -1.86 -2.15
C ARG A 85 14.91 -0.96 -0.95
N ASN A 86 15.92 -0.50 -0.20
CA ASN A 86 15.68 0.37 0.94
C ASN A 86 15.36 1.81 0.50
N ILE A 87 15.99 2.31 -0.56
CA ILE A 87 15.64 3.60 -1.15
C ILE A 87 14.19 3.56 -1.65
N ASP A 88 13.83 2.52 -2.41
CA ASP A 88 12.48 2.34 -2.94
C ASP A 88 11.43 2.29 -1.83
N MET A 89 11.69 1.54 -0.73
CA MET A 89 10.80 1.49 0.43
C MET A 89 10.68 2.83 1.15
N VAL A 90 11.77 3.58 1.33
CA VAL A 90 11.72 4.91 1.96
C VAL A 90 10.94 5.89 1.11
N ILE A 91 11.18 5.91 -0.20
CA ILE A 91 10.45 6.76 -1.14
C ILE A 91 8.96 6.39 -1.12
N ALA A 92 8.62 5.10 -1.16
CA ALA A 92 7.25 4.64 -1.06
C ALA A 92 6.58 5.12 0.23
N VAL A 93 7.22 5.00 1.39
CA VAL A 93 6.67 5.48 2.68
C VAL A 93 6.42 6.99 2.67
N ILE A 94 7.33 7.79 2.11
CA ILE A 94 7.17 9.25 2.01
C ILE A 94 5.95 9.59 1.14
N ILE A 95 5.86 8.99 -0.04
CA ILE A 95 4.76 9.20 -1.01
C ILE A 95 3.43 8.70 -0.44
N THR A 96 3.44 7.57 0.28
CA THR A 96 2.26 7.08 0.99
C THR A 96 1.84 8.08 2.06
N SER A 97 2.78 8.61 2.84
CA SER A 97 2.46 9.59 3.90
C SER A 97 1.84 10.87 3.33
N SER A 98 2.33 11.37 2.20
CA SER A 98 1.78 12.57 1.55
C SER A 98 0.36 12.36 1.01
N SER A 99 -0.04 11.12 0.69
CA SER A 99 -1.39 10.79 0.20
C SER A 99 -2.40 10.47 1.31
N SER A 100 -2.01 10.57 2.59
CA SER A 100 -2.87 10.27 3.75
C SER A 100 -4.17 11.07 3.77
N VAL A 101 -4.11 12.36 3.45
CA VAL A 101 -5.26 13.27 3.44
C VAL A 101 -6.30 12.85 2.39
N ALA A 102 -5.84 12.53 1.17
CA ALA A 102 -6.71 12.07 0.08
C ALA A 102 -7.43 10.76 0.45
N VAL A 103 -6.71 9.81 1.04
CA VAL A 103 -7.26 8.53 1.51
C VAL A 103 -8.27 8.74 2.64
N PHE A 104 -7.95 9.60 3.60
CA PHE A 104 -8.83 9.91 4.72
C PHE A 104 -10.15 10.53 4.25
N ILE A 105 -10.10 11.42 3.25
CA ILE A 105 -11.30 12.02 2.65
C ILE A 105 -12.18 10.97 1.97
N VAL A 106 -11.60 10.04 1.20
CA VAL A 106 -12.36 8.94 0.59
C VAL A 106 -13.07 8.10 1.66
N MET A 107 -12.39 7.80 2.76
CA MET A 107 -12.97 7.08 3.90
C MET A 107 -14.12 7.87 4.55
N MET A 108 -13.92 9.16 4.80
CA MET A 108 -14.93 10.02 5.42
C MET A 108 -16.16 10.20 4.53
N LEU A 109 -15.99 10.34 3.21
CA LEU A 109 -17.09 10.44 2.26
C LEU A 109 -17.95 9.16 2.27
N GLY A 110 -17.32 7.99 2.26
CA GLY A 110 -18.03 6.71 2.37
C GLY A 110 -18.82 6.59 3.68
N CYS A 111 -18.22 7.02 4.80
CA CYS A 111 -18.86 6.97 6.12
C CYS A 111 -20.04 7.97 6.25
N ALA A 112 -19.82 9.24 5.90
CA ALA A 112 -20.82 10.28 5.99
C ALA A 112 -22.05 9.97 5.12
N ARG A 113 -21.81 9.45 3.91
CA ARG A 113 -22.88 9.01 3.02
C ARG A 113 -23.69 7.86 3.59
N TYR A 114 -23.04 6.85 4.16
CA TYR A 114 -23.73 5.72 4.78
C TYR A 114 -24.56 6.09 6.00
N LEU A 115 -24.08 7.06 6.79
CA LEU A 115 -24.82 7.59 7.95
C LEU A 115 -25.94 8.55 7.57
N GLY A 116 -26.02 8.99 6.30
CA GLY A 116 -26.92 10.06 5.87
C GLY A 116 -26.61 11.41 6.52
N ASP A 117 -25.37 11.60 6.99
CA ASP A 117 -24.95 12.80 7.71
C ASP A 117 -24.59 13.91 6.72
N MET A 118 -25.61 14.68 6.33
CA MET A 118 -25.48 15.80 5.40
C MET A 118 -24.62 16.94 5.97
N ASP A 119 -24.58 17.12 7.29
CA ASP A 119 -23.75 18.14 7.94
C ASP A 119 -22.28 17.76 7.91
N MET A 120 -21.96 16.46 8.04
CA MET A 120 -20.61 15.94 7.86
C MET A 120 -20.19 16.05 6.40
N LEU A 121 -21.05 15.68 5.45
CA LEU A 121 -20.76 15.85 4.02
C LEU A 121 -20.48 17.31 3.66
N ALA A 122 -21.31 18.25 4.11
CA ALA A 122 -21.11 19.68 3.88
C ALA A 122 -19.76 20.15 4.44
N ARG A 123 -19.42 19.77 5.67
CA ARG A 123 -18.12 20.08 6.28
C ARG A 123 -16.93 19.50 5.51
N ILE A 124 -17.05 18.28 5.01
CA ILE A 124 -16.01 17.66 4.17
C ILE A 124 -15.83 18.49 2.90
N TYR A 125 -16.90 18.79 2.17
CA TYR A 125 -16.82 19.57 0.92
C TYR A 125 -16.30 21.00 1.11
N GLU A 126 -16.52 21.60 2.28
CA GLU A 126 -16.03 22.94 2.60
C GLU A 126 -14.60 22.97 3.12
N SER A 127 -14.03 21.83 3.51
CA SER A 127 -12.67 21.73 4.04
C SER A 127 -11.62 22.22 3.03
N GLU A 128 -10.57 22.85 3.55
CA GLU A 128 -9.47 23.36 2.73
C GLU A 128 -8.74 22.21 2.01
N GLU A 129 -8.64 21.06 2.66
CA GLU A 129 -8.04 19.85 2.14
C GLU A 129 -8.80 19.31 0.93
N VAL A 130 -10.14 19.26 0.99
CA VAL A 130 -10.96 18.83 -0.16
C VAL A 130 -10.87 19.85 -1.28
N LYS A 131 -10.91 21.15 -0.99
CA LYS A 131 -10.74 22.20 -2.01
C LYS A 131 -9.37 22.08 -2.69
N LEU A 132 -8.32 21.83 -1.91
CA LEU A 132 -6.96 21.63 -2.42
C LEU A 132 -6.86 20.38 -3.29
N LEU A 133 -7.47 19.26 -2.90
CA LEU A 133 -7.52 18.03 -3.70
C LEU A 133 -8.35 18.16 -4.97
N ILE A 134 -9.45 18.90 -4.93
CA ILE A 134 -10.25 19.23 -6.13
C ILE A 134 -9.40 20.06 -7.11
N SER A 135 -8.61 21.01 -6.59
CA SER A 135 -7.70 21.81 -7.41
C SER A 135 -6.45 21.05 -7.87
N ASN A 136 -6.10 19.94 -7.19
CA ASN A 136 -4.93 19.11 -7.46
C ASN A 136 -5.32 17.62 -7.55
N PRO A 137 -6.09 17.21 -8.57
CA PRO A 137 -6.58 15.84 -8.67
C PRO A 137 -5.45 14.79 -8.77
N GLN A 138 -4.24 15.20 -9.18
CA GLN A 138 -3.05 14.36 -9.17
C GLN A 138 -2.70 13.76 -7.80
N GLU A 139 -3.07 14.43 -6.70
CA GLU A 139 -2.81 13.99 -5.32
C GLU A 139 -3.49 12.64 -5.00
N PHE A 140 -4.62 12.32 -5.65
CA PHE A 140 -5.25 11.00 -5.55
C PHE A 140 -4.38 9.90 -6.18
N TYR A 141 -3.61 10.22 -7.22
CA TYR A 141 -2.77 9.26 -7.92
C TYR A 141 -1.39 9.09 -7.28
N ILE A 142 -0.98 9.98 -6.38
CA ILE A 142 0.31 9.90 -5.68
C ILE A 142 0.44 8.57 -4.92
N TYR A 143 -0.63 8.11 -4.26
CA TYR A 143 -0.60 6.80 -3.61
C TYR A 143 -0.34 5.65 -4.58
N MET A 144 -0.86 5.72 -5.82
CA MET A 144 -0.60 4.70 -6.84
C MET A 144 0.88 4.64 -7.24
N ILE A 145 1.58 5.77 -7.21
CA ILE A 145 3.02 5.84 -7.48
C ILE A 145 3.78 5.07 -6.40
N ALA A 146 3.40 5.19 -5.12
CA ALA A 146 4.03 4.43 -4.04
C ALA A 146 3.91 2.92 -4.25
N VAL A 147 2.72 2.45 -4.61
CA VAL A 147 2.49 1.02 -4.92
C VAL A 147 3.31 0.60 -6.15
N ALA A 148 3.30 1.41 -7.21
CA ALA A 148 4.06 1.11 -8.43
C ALA A 148 5.58 1.02 -8.22
N ILE A 149 6.15 1.80 -7.30
CA ILE A 149 7.58 1.72 -6.94
C ILE A 149 7.92 0.36 -6.30
N ILE A 150 7.02 -0.19 -5.47
CA ILE A 150 7.26 -1.45 -4.75
C ILE A 150 7.06 -2.68 -5.64
N LEU A 151 6.23 -2.57 -6.68
CA LEU A 151 5.90 -3.66 -7.60
C LEU A 151 7.16 -4.40 -8.14
N PRO A 152 8.23 -3.67 -8.56
CA PRO A 152 9.62 -4.11 -8.64
C PRO A 152 10.03 -5.33 -7.82
N LEU A 153 10.05 -5.01 -6.53
CA LEU A 153 10.58 -5.79 -5.43
C LEU A 153 9.60 -6.91 -5.05
N ALA A 154 8.31 -6.68 -5.21
CA ALA A 154 7.27 -7.69 -5.01
C ALA A 154 7.38 -8.82 -6.04
N ILE A 155 7.53 -8.50 -7.32
CA ILE A 155 7.75 -9.50 -8.38
C ILE A 155 9.00 -10.33 -8.08
N LYS A 156 10.10 -9.66 -7.70
CA LYS A 156 11.31 -10.35 -7.29
C LYS A 156 11.08 -11.29 -6.10
N SER A 157 10.31 -10.83 -5.11
CA SER A 157 9.99 -11.61 -3.91
C SER A 157 9.25 -12.92 -4.22
N ILE A 158 8.45 -12.97 -5.30
CA ILE A 158 7.84 -14.21 -5.78
C ILE A 158 8.93 -15.22 -6.18
N PHE A 159 9.91 -14.78 -6.96
CA PHE A 159 11.02 -15.65 -7.38
C PHE A 159 11.85 -16.13 -6.19
N ASP A 160 12.13 -15.25 -5.22
CA ASP A 160 12.87 -15.61 -4.00
C ASP A 160 12.14 -16.69 -3.18
N ILE A 161 10.81 -16.57 -3.06
CA ILE A 161 9.97 -17.57 -2.38
C ILE A 161 9.97 -18.91 -3.12
N ILE A 162 9.76 -18.89 -4.44
CA ILE A 162 9.76 -20.12 -5.27
C ILE A 162 11.11 -20.84 -5.15
N ASN A 163 12.22 -20.10 -5.25
CA ASN A 163 13.56 -20.65 -5.15
C ASN A 163 13.83 -21.24 -3.75
N TYR A 164 13.33 -20.60 -2.69
CA TYR A 164 13.44 -21.14 -1.33
C TYR A 164 12.79 -22.52 -1.21
N PHE A 165 11.56 -22.68 -1.70
CA PHE A 165 10.85 -23.96 -1.61
C PHE A 165 11.43 -25.03 -2.54
N ARG A 166 11.89 -24.63 -3.74
CA ARG A 166 12.53 -25.56 -4.68
C ARG A 166 13.82 -26.15 -4.11
N THR A 167 14.67 -25.32 -3.52
CA THR A 167 15.94 -25.77 -2.93
C THR A 167 15.72 -26.62 -1.68
N ARG A 168 14.72 -26.30 -0.85
CA ARG A 168 14.36 -27.11 0.31
C ARG A 168 13.92 -28.53 -0.07
N LYS A 169 13.13 -28.69 -1.13
CA LYS A 169 12.67 -30.01 -1.62
C LYS A 169 13.80 -30.91 -2.16
N ILE A 170 14.97 -30.35 -2.46
CA ILE A 170 16.15 -31.10 -2.91
C ILE A 170 17.02 -31.53 -1.70
N GLU A 171 16.91 -30.82 -0.57
CA GLU A 171 17.65 -31.10 0.66
C GLU A 171 16.93 -32.10 1.60
N ASP A 172 15.65 -32.43 1.32
CA ASP A 172 14.80 -33.41 2.03
C ASP A 172 14.68 -34.72 1.21
#